data_AF-A0A7J3W9R9-F1
#
_entry.id   AF-A0A7J3W9R9-F1
#
_cell.length_a   1.000
_cell.length_b   1.000
_cell.length_c   1.000
_cell.angle_alpha   90.00
_cell.angle_beta   90.00
_cell.angle_gamma   90.00
#
_symmetry.space_group_name_H-M   'P 1'
#
loop_
_entity.id
_entity.type
_entity.pdbx_description
1 polymer ?
#
loop_
_entity_poly.entity_id
_entity_poly.type
_entity_poly.pdbx_seq_one_letter_code
_entity_poly.pdbx_strand_id
1 'polypeptide(L)'
;VINIAYFSTPIIAMEISRATIIKSCPKKRIFTGIALTALLYTFINIPLVRFTTPKTPAETAKFLGSELLPTLAQSLLATYLALLGGPVASIAYLGALEAFEWLCPILPNPPWAVKALITTLIPVVGFLSVSSSVSPFTLMRYGIISRVEVESRMGKAKKSTGLSWIAIAVIGVVLIFSSTGLLGFQLSVIASGSMRPTLDVGDIAVIVQIHPEKIRVGDIIQYWRQGDPAPIIHRVIEIYKVGGVTYITTKGDANTAPDKPVMVTGTVGKLVFTIPKLGWITIYLKNFIAQAWASIIGNIQALYVILGIILISSAYGIHRYRNQPFRKLRRRLK
;
A
#
# COMPACT_ATOMS: atom_id res chain seq x y z
N VAL A 1 -15.91 -0.42 31.83
CA VAL A 1 -14.74 0.47 31.88
C VAL A 1 -13.53 -0.33 31.43
N ILE A 2 -13.14 -0.18 30.16
CA ILE A 2 -11.89 -0.78 29.67
C ILE A 2 -10.76 -0.07 30.42
N ASN A 3 -9.96 -0.82 31.17
CA ASN A 3 -8.87 -0.25 31.95
C ASN A 3 -7.86 0.36 30.98
N ILE A 4 -7.83 1.69 30.88
CA ILE A 4 -6.92 2.44 29.99
C ILE A 4 -5.47 2.00 30.20
N ALA A 5 -5.13 1.61 31.44
CA ALA A 5 -3.81 1.07 31.78
C ALA A 5 -3.43 -0.19 30.98
N TYR A 6 -4.41 -0.99 30.53
CA TYR A 6 -4.17 -2.24 29.81
C TYR A 6 -3.52 -1.99 28.44
N PHE A 7 -3.97 -0.97 27.69
CA PHE A 7 -3.37 -0.65 26.40
C PHE A 7 -2.24 0.39 26.53
N SER A 8 -2.32 1.34 27.48
CA SER A 8 -1.31 2.39 27.58
C SER A 8 0.05 1.89 28.09
N THR A 9 0.05 0.95 29.04
CA THR A 9 1.29 0.43 29.65
C THR A 9 2.20 -0.28 28.64
N PRO A 10 1.73 -1.25 27.82
CA PRO A 10 2.60 -1.91 26.83
C PRO A 10 3.14 -0.91 25.81
N ILE A 11 2.33 0.03 25.31
CA ILE A 11 2.78 1.06 24.37
C ILE A 11 3.93 1.87 24.98
N ILE A 12 3.74 2.41 26.19
CA ILE A 12 4.75 3.25 26.85
C ILE A 12 6.06 2.47 27.03
N ALA A 13 5.97 1.22 27.52
CA ALA A 13 7.14 0.38 27.74
C ALA A 13 7.90 0.08 26.43
N MET A 14 7.17 -0.31 25.38
CA MET A 14 7.75 -0.62 24.08
C MET A 14 8.40 0.61 23.44
N GLU A 15 7.77 1.78 23.55
CA GLU A 15 8.28 2.99 22.92
C GLU A 15 9.44 3.64 23.69
N ILE A 16 9.48 3.53 25.02
CA ILE A 16 10.68 3.88 25.80
C ILE A 16 11.86 2.98 25.38
N SER A 17 11.64 1.67 25.28
CA SER A 17 12.66 0.73 24.83
C SER A 17 13.11 1.01 23.39
N ARG A 18 12.20 1.38 22.49
CA ARG A 18 12.52 1.74 21.10
C ARG A 18 13.43 2.95 21.05
N ALA A 19 13.09 3.98 21.82
CA ALA A 19 13.85 5.22 21.88
C ALA A 19 15.27 5.01 22.45
N THR A 20 15.43 4.16 23.46
CA THR A 20 16.76 3.86 24.01
C THR A 20 17.63 3.07 23.04
N ILE A 21 17.07 2.06 22.36
CA ILE A 21 17.79 1.28 21.33
C ILE A 21 18.28 2.18 20.20
N ILE A 22 17.39 3.01 19.63
CA ILE A 22 17.78 3.82 18.47
C ILE A 22 18.75 4.95 18.85
N LYS A 23 18.62 5.51 20.05
CA LYS A 23 19.55 6.52 20.59
C LYS A 23 20.94 5.94 20.88
N SER A 24 21.00 4.66 21.24
CA SER A 24 22.25 3.92 21.46
C SER A 24 22.94 3.54 20.15
N CYS A 25 22.27 3.68 19.00
CA CYS A 25 22.82 3.34 17.71
C CYS A 25 23.89 4.36 17.27
N PRO A 26 25.08 3.92 16.82
CA PRO A 26 26.11 4.84 16.37
C PRO A 26 25.65 5.60 15.12
N LYS A 27 25.87 6.92 15.09
CA LYS A 27 25.45 7.82 13.99
C LYS A 27 25.83 7.30 12.59
N LYS A 28 26.99 6.67 12.45
CA LYS A 28 27.48 6.10 11.18
C LYS A 28 26.63 4.92 10.65
N ARG A 29 25.82 4.29 11.50
CA ARG A 29 24.94 3.16 11.19
C ARG A 29 23.48 3.51 11.44
N ILE A 30 23.14 4.79 11.57
CA ILE A 30 21.79 5.17 12.00
C ILE A 30 20.72 4.63 11.06
N PHE A 31 20.97 4.61 9.75
CA PHE A 31 20.05 4.04 8.76
C PHE A 31 19.80 2.54 9.01
N THR A 32 20.86 1.74 9.18
CA THR A 32 20.74 0.32 9.54
C THR A 32 20.12 0.12 10.93
N GLY A 33 20.37 1.05 11.85
CA GLY A 33 19.76 1.05 13.18
C GLY A 33 18.25 1.24 13.12
N ILE A 34 17.78 2.19 12.31
CA ILE A 34 16.35 2.42 12.08
C ILE A 34 15.72 1.16 11.50
N ALA A 35 16.30 0.58 10.46
CA ALA A 35 15.77 -0.63 9.81
C ALA A 35 15.71 -1.83 10.76
N LEU A 36 16.80 -2.12 11.49
CA LEU A 36 16.84 -3.25 12.43
C LEU A 36 15.91 -3.05 13.63
N THR A 37 15.82 -1.83 14.16
CA THR A 37 14.89 -1.52 15.25
C THR A 37 13.44 -1.68 14.76
N ALA A 38 13.12 -1.16 13.58
CA ALA A 38 11.79 -1.30 13.00
C ALA A 38 11.41 -2.78 12.81
N LEU A 39 12.33 -3.60 12.27
CA LEU A 39 12.15 -5.04 12.12
C LEU A 39 11.95 -5.74 13.47
N LEU A 40 12.80 -5.47 14.47
CA LEU A 40 12.70 -6.05 15.81
C LEU A 40 11.29 -5.86 16.39
N TYR A 41 10.80 -4.61 16.40
CA TYR A 41 9.48 -4.31 16.95
C TYR A 41 8.33 -4.85 16.09
N THR A 42 8.56 -5.09 14.80
CA THR A 42 7.59 -5.80 13.95
C THR A 42 7.42 -7.25 14.41
N PHE A 43 8.54 -7.94 14.70
CA PHE A 43 8.50 -9.32 15.21
C PHE A 43 7.97 -9.42 16.64
N ILE A 44 8.18 -8.40 17.48
CA ILE A 44 7.61 -8.37 18.83
C ILE A 44 6.08 -8.22 18.78
N ASN A 45 5.57 -7.38 17.86
CA ASN A 45 4.13 -7.11 17.74
C ASN A 45 3.35 -8.24 17.06
N ILE A 46 4.00 -9.06 16.22
CA ILE A 46 3.35 -10.18 15.53
C ILE A 46 3.63 -11.48 16.30
N PRO A 47 2.59 -12.20 16.78
CA PRO A 47 2.80 -13.48 17.46
C PRO A 47 3.55 -14.47 16.58
N LEU A 48 4.56 -15.14 17.13
CA LEU A 48 5.43 -16.08 16.38
C LEU A 48 4.65 -17.18 15.63
N VAL A 49 3.52 -17.62 16.20
CA VAL A 49 2.64 -18.62 15.59
C VAL A 49 2.08 -18.15 14.23
N ARG A 50 1.84 -16.85 14.04
CA ARG A 50 1.30 -16.31 12.78
C ARG A 50 2.26 -16.51 11.60
N PHE A 51 3.56 -16.56 11.85
CA PHE A 51 4.56 -16.79 10.79
C PHE A 51 4.55 -18.23 10.26
N THR A 52 4.06 -19.20 11.05
CA THR A 52 4.00 -20.62 10.67
C THR A 52 2.58 -21.08 10.32
N THR A 53 1.58 -20.22 10.52
CA THR A 53 0.17 -20.52 10.25
C THR A 53 -0.18 -20.62 8.75
N PRO A 54 0.26 -19.73 7.85
CA PRO A 54 -0.21 -19.76 6.46
C PRO A 54 0.34 -20.98 5.73
N LYS A 55 -0.57 -21.82 5.21
CA LYS A 55 -0.23 -23.05 4.49
C LYS A 55 -0.39 -22.90 2.98
N THR A 56 -1.17 -21.92 2.53
CA THR A 56 -1.42 -21.65 1.10
C THR A 56 -0.80 -20.33 0.64
N PRO A 57 -0.45 -20.18 -0.66
CA PRO A 57 0.05 -18.91 -1.19
C PRO A 57 -0.89 -17.72 -0.96
N ALA A 58 -2.21 -17.96 -1.00
CA ALA A 58 -3.21 -16.93 -0.74
C ALA A 58 -3.23 -16.50 0.73
N GLU A 59 -3.10 -17.44 1.66
CA GLU A 59 -2.96 -17.14 3.09
C GLU A 59 -1.64 -16.42 3.39
N THR A 60 -0.55 -16.81 2.74
CA THR A 60 0.74 -16.12 2.87
C THR A 60 0.63 -14.68 2.37
N ALA A 61 0.01 -14.45 1.21
CA ALA A 61 -0.21 -13.11 0.69
C ALA A 61 -1.09 -12.27 1.62
N LYS A 62 -2.15 -12.87 2.19
CA LYS A 62 -3.01 -12.22 3.17
C LYS A 62 -2.22 -11.83 4.43
N PHE A 63 -1.44 -12.75 5.01
CA PHE A 63 -0.59 -12.48 6.17
C PHE A 63 0.42 -11.35 5.91
N LEU A 64 1.15 -11.42 4.79
CA LEU A 64 2.12 -10.39 4.41
C LEU A 64 1.45 -9.01 4.26
N GLY A 65 0.28 -8.98 3.63
CA GLY A 65 -0.47 -7.75 3.38
C GLY A 65 -1.15 -7.18 4.62
N SER A 66 -1.86 -7.99 5.40
CA SER A 66 -2.70 -7.49 6.50
C SER A 66 -1.98 -7.38 7.83
N GLU A 67 -0.88 -8.09 8.03
CA GLU A 67 -0.18 -8.13 9.32
C GLU A 67 1.26 -7.61 9.17
N LEU A 68 2.08 -8.20 8.30
CA LEU A 68 3.52 -7.90 8.25
C LEU A 68 3.82 -6.48 7.75
N LEU A 69 3.34 -6.12 6.55
CA LEU A 69 3.62 -4.83 5.93
C LEU A 69 3.10 -3.63 6.74
N PRO A 70 1.85 -3.64 7.26
CA PRO A 70 1.34 -2.56 8.10
C PRO A 70 2.18 -2.37 9.36
N THR A 71 2.47 -3.47 10.07
CA THR A 71 3.22 -3.42 11.33
C THR A 71 4.64 -2.91 11.09
N LEU A 72 5.29 -3.33 10.00
CA LEU A 72 6.60 -2.84 9.61
C LEU A 72 6.58 -1.35 9.28
N ALA A 73 5.60 -0.88 8.52
CA ALA A 73 5.45 0.53 8.17
C ALA A 73 5.23 1.40 9.41
N GLN A 74 4.34 0.99 10.32
CA GLN A 74 4.11 1.66 11.59
C GLN A 74 5.37 1.69 12.46
N SER A 75 6.05 0.55 12.59
CA SER A 75 7.28 0.42 13.36
C SER A 75 8.42 1.28 12.78
N LEU A 76 8.51 1.42 11.46
CA LEU A 76 9.47 2.29 10.79
C LEU A 76 9.24 3.76 11.13
N LEU A 77 7.99 4.24 11.00
CA LEU A 77 7.64 5.61 11.36
C LEU A 77 7.84 5.86 12.86
N ALA A 78 7.39 4.97 13.73
CA ALA A 78 7.57 5.08 15.18
C ALA A 78 9.05 5.16 15.56
N THR A 79 9.91 4.33 14.94
CA THR A 79 11.36 4.35 15.16
C THR A 79 11.99 5.67 14.71
N TYR A 80 11.51 6.21 13.58
CA TYR A 80 11.98 7.49 13.07
C TYR A 80 11.57 8.66 13.97
N LEU A 81 10.34 8.67 14.45
CA LEU A 81 9.85 9.66 15.42
C LEU A 81 10.59 9.55 16.76
N ALA A 82 10.83 8.33 17.24
CA ALA A 82 11.60 8.09 18.47
C ALA A 82 13.03 8.63 18.38
N LEU A 83 13.67 8.53 17.21
CA LEU A 83 15.00 9.10 16.96
C LEU A 83 14.98 10.63 17.02
N LEU A 84 13.95 11.27 16.44
CA LEU A 84 13.87 12.72 16.31
C LEU A 84 13.38 13.42 17.59
N GLY A 85 12.32 12.89 18.20
CA GLY A 85 11.60 13.51 19.32
C GLY A 85 11.59 12.69 20.60
N GLY A 86 12.29 11.56 20.66
CA GLY A 86 12.29 10.67 21.82
C GLY A 86 11.00 9.85 21.95
N PRO A 87 10.81 9.13 23.07
CA PRO A 87 9.70 8.18 23.22
C PRO A 87 8.33 8.88 23.20
N VAL A 88 8.25 10.14 23.63
CA VAL A 88 7.00 10.92 23.60
C VAL A 88 6.45 11.05 22.17
N ALA A 89 7.33 11.26 21.18
CA ALA A 89 6.90 11.41 19.79
C ALA A 89 6.34 10.12 19.20
N SER A 90 6.94 8.97 19.53
CA SER A 90 6.45 7.67 19.04
C SER A 90 5.23 7.17 19.83
N ILE A 91 5.14 7.45 21.13
CA ILE A 91 3.94 7.23 21.95
C ILE A 91 2.77 8.08 21.44
N ALA A 92 2.98 9.36 21.11
CA ALA A 92 1.93 10.21 20.59
C ALA A 92 1.35 9.66 19.28
N TYR A 93 2.21 9.08 18.43
CA TYR A 93 1.79 8.46 17.17
C TYR A 93 1.03 7.15 17.38
N LEU A 94 1.65 6.15 18.02
CA LEU A 94 1.02 4.82 18.19
C LEU A 94 -0.13 4.86 19.20
N GLY A 95 0.02 5.65 20.26
CA GLY A 95 -1.02 5.86 21.26
C GLY A 95 -2.26 6.51 20.65
N ALA A 96 -2.14 7.43 19.68
CA ALA A 96 -3.31 7.98 18.99
C ALA A 96 -4.02 6.92 18.13
N LEU A 97 -3.27 6.04 17.47
CA LEU A 97 -3.85 4.94 16.68
C LEU A 97 -4.59 3.93 17.56
N GLU A 98 -3.93 3.44 18.62
CA GLU A 98 -4.53 2.46 19.53
C GLU A 98 -5.67 3.07 20.34
N ALA A 99 -5.54 4.30 20.82
CA ALA A 99 -6.64 4.97 21.53
C ALA A 99 -7.87 5.11 20.64
N PHE A 100 -7.73 5.36 19.34
CA PHE A 100 -8.87 5.40 18.43
C PHE A 100 -9.56 4.03 18.32
N GLU A 101 -8.80 2.94 18.19
CA GLU A 101 -9.37 1.59 18.14
C GLU A 101 -10.05 1.16 19.45
N TRP A 102 -9.50 1.58 20.60
CA TRP A 102 -10.02 1.21 21.92
C TRP A 102 -11.15 2.11 22.42
N LEU A 103 -11.17 3.39 22.03
CA LEU A 103 -12.17 4.38 22.48
C LEU A 103 -13.33 4.57 21.50
N CYS A 104 -13.18 4.18 20.23
CA CYS A 104 -14.25 4.19 19.24
C CYS A 104 -14.76 2.76 18.99
N PRO A 105 -15.82 2.31 19.70
CA PRO A 105 -16.28 0.92 19.68
C PRO A 105 -16.91 0.47 18.34
N ILE A 106 -17.22 1.42 17.45
CA ILE A 106 -17.85 1.15 16.16
C ILE A 106 -16.91 1.64 15.06
N LEU A 107 -16.11 0.71 14.52
CA LEU A 107 -15.27 0.96 13.36
C LEU A 107 -15.82 0.21 12.14
N PRO A 108 -15.79 0.84 10.94
CA PRO A 108 -16.04 0.13 9.70
C PRO A 108 -15.08 -1.06 9.58
N ASN A 109 -15.57 -2.21 9.15
CA ASN A 109 -14.73 -3.39 8.89
C ASN A 109 -14.55 -3.58 7.38
N PRO A 110 -13.62 -2.83 6.74
CA PRO A 110 -13.42 -2.95 5.31
C PRO A 110 -12.76 -4.30 4.96
N PRO A 111 -12.83 -4.73 3.68
CA PRO A 111 -12.10 -5.90 3.20
C PRO A 111 -10.63 -5.84 3.61
N TRP A 112 -10.03 -6.99 3.95
CA TRP A 112 -8.68 -7.08 4.50
C TRP A 112 -7.63 -6.35 3.64
N ALA A 113 -7.78 -6.39 2.32
CA ALA A 113 -6.87 -5.73 1.38
C ALA A 113 -6.93 -4.19 1.49
N VAL A 114 -8.12 -3.64 1.71
CA VAL A 114 -8.32 -2.21 1.92
C VAL A 114 -7.73 -1.79 3.28
N LYS A 115 -8.00 -2.58 4.34
CA LYS A 115 -7.40 -2.35 5.66
C LYS A 115 -5.88 -2.33 5.58
N ALA A 116 -5.30 -3.40 5.02
CA ALA A 116 -3.86 -3.58 4.79
C ALA A 116 -3.21 -2.39 4.09
N LEU A 117 -3.86 -1.89 3.04
CA LEU A 117 -3.34 -0.75 2.31
C LEU A 117 -3.33 0.51 3.17
N ILE A 118 -4.46 0.88 3.78
CA ILE A 118 -4.56 2.13 4.57
C ILE A 118 -3.53 2.12 5.68
N THR A 119 -3.46 1.02 6.43
CA THR A 119 -2.57 0.87 7.57
C THR A 119 -1.09 0.79 7.18
N THR A 120 -0.77 0.49 5.92
CA THR A 120 0.60 0.55 5.38
C THR A 120 0.92 1.93 4.77
N LEU A 121 0.01 2.49 3.98
CA LEU A 121 0.23 3.75 3.27
C LEU A 121 0.35 4.93 4.24
N ILE A 122 -0.53 5.02 5.24
CA ILE A 122 -0.52 6.15 6.19
C ILE A 122 0.84 6.27 6.88
N PRO A 123 1.42 5.22 7.48
CA PRO A 123 2.73 5.32 8.11
C PRO A 123 3.88 5.53 7.12
N VAL A 124 3.84 4.93 5.93
CA VAL A 124 4.87 5.15 4.89
C VAL A 124 4.88 6.61 4.46
N VAL A 125 3.72 7.17 4.18
CA VAL A 125 3.56 8.58 3.79
C VAL A 125 3.94 9.48 4.95
N GLY A 126 3.56 9.12 6.18
CA GLY A 126 3.99 9.84 7.39
C GLY A 126 5.51 9.87 7.49
N PHE A 127 6.19 8.74 7.29
CA PHE A 127 7.66 8.66 7.29
C PHE A 127 8.29 9.54 6.21
N LEU A 128 7.77 9.49 4.98
CA LEU A 128 8.26 10.31 3.87
C LEU A 128 7.98 11.81 4.09
N SER A 129 6.83 12.15 4.66
CA SER A 129 6.43 13.53 4.96
C SER A 129 7.28 14.11 6.09
N VAL A 130 7.50 13.37 7.18
CA VAL A 130 8.37 13.81 8.27
C VAL A 130 9.81 13.90 7.80
N SER A 131 10.35 12.89 7.11
CA SER A 131 11.74 12.89 6.64
C SER A 131 12.04 13.99 5.62
N SER A 132 11.05 14.45 4.87
CA SER A 132 11.18 15.58 3.95
C SER A 132 10.97 16.94 4.61
N SER A 133 10.23 17.01 5.72
CA SER A 133 9.94 18.26 6.46
C SER A 133 11.01 18.62 7.49
N VAL A 134 11.72 17.63 8.03
CA VAL A 134 12.79 17.84 9.02
C VAL A 134 13.96 18.60 8.39
N SER A 135 14.51 19.56 9.14
CA SER A 135 15.62 20.37 8.63
C SER A 135 16.86 19.51 8.30
N PRO A 136 17.58 19.81 7.20
CA PRO A 136 18.81 19.09 6.85
C PRO A 136 19.86 19.10 7.98
N PHE A 137 19.91 20.18 8.76
CA PHE A 137 20.79 20.29 9.93
C PHE A 137 20.46 19.30 11.04
N THR A 138 19.17 19.09 11.33
CA THR A 138 18.73 18.08 12.29
C THR A 138 19.10 16.69 11.80
N LEU A 139 18.85 16.37 10.52
CA LEU A 139 19.22 15.08 9.93
C LEU A 139 20.74 14.83 9.98
N MET A 140 21.53 15.87 9.73
CA MET A 140 22.99 15.82 9.88
C MET A 140 23.43 15.60 11.35
N ARG A 141 22.76 16.23 12.32
CA ARG A 141 23.06 16.06 13.76
C ARG A 141 22.92 14.61 14.19
N TYR A 142 21.94 13.89 13.65
CA TYR A 142 21.72 12.46 13.87
C TYR A 142 22.55 11.54 12.95
N GLY A 143 23.30 12.10 12.00
CA GLY A 143 24.16 11.34 11.08
C GLY A 143 23.41 10.64 9.94
N ILE A 144 22.17 11.06 9.67
CA ILE A 144 21.34 10.52 8.58
C ILE A 144 21.83 11.02 7.23
N ILE A 145 22.27 12.28 7.17
CA ILE A 145 22.68 12.98 5.95
C ILE A 145 24.11 13.52 6.10
N SER A 146 24.87 13.54 5.00
CA SER A 146 26.24 14.08 4.96
C SER A 146 26.29 15.60 4.79
N ARG A 147 27.41 16.25 5.17
CA ARG A 147 27.59 17.71 4.98
C ARG A 147 27.42 18.15 3.52
N VAL A 148 27.98 17.39 2.58
CA VAL A 148 27.87 17.64 1.14
C VAL A 148 26.42 17.58 0.67
N GLU A 149 25.63 16.65 1.22
CA GLU A 149 24.22 16.49 0.86
C GLU A 149 23.34 17.60 1.47
N VAL A 150 23.72 18.17 2.63
CA VAL A 150 23.07 19.36 3.20
C VAL A 150 23.24 20.56 2.27
N GLU A 151 24.46 20.83 1.80
CA GLU A 151 24.75 21.94 0.87
C GLU A 151 23.96 21.79 -0.44
N SER A 152 23.91 20.58 -1.00
CA SER A 152 23.11 20.26 -2.19
C SER A 152 21.61 20.48 -1.98
N ARG A 153 21.06 20.11 -0.81
CA ARG A 153 19.63 20.29 -0.47
C ARG A 153 19.27 21.74 -0.16
N MET A 154 20.23 22.55 0.30
CA MET A 154 20.03 23.98 0.53
C MET A 154 20.03 24.80 -0.78
N GLY A 155 20.78 24.37 -1.79
CA GLY A 155 20.81 25.02 -3.11
C GLY A 155 19.58 24.79 -3.98
N LYS A 156 18.76 23.77 -3.70
CA LYS A 156 17.50 23.52 -4.39
C LYS A 156 16.37 24.26 -3.68
N ALA A 157 15.72 25.22 -4.38
CA ALA A 157 14.58 25.97 -3.86
C ALA A 157 13.57 25.01 -3.20
N LYS A 158 13.21 25.32 -1.95
CA LYS A 158 12.39 24.49 -1.05
C LYS A 158 10.94 24.38 -1.57
N LYS A 159 10.71 23.63 -2.64
CA LYS A 159 9.36 23.17 -3.00
C LYS A 159 8.87 22.26 -1.86
N SER A 160 7.65 22.49 -1.40
CA SER A 160 7.00 21.74 -0.32
C SER A 160 6.86 20.26 -0.71
N THR A 161 7.90 19.47 -0.42
CA THR A 161 7.99 18.03 -0.71
C THR A 161 7.04 17.20 0.17
N GLY A 162 6.72 17.69 1.37
CA GLY A 162 5.73 17.06 2.25
C GLY A 162 4.32 17.05 1.64
N LEU A 163 3.91 18.14 0.98
CA LEU A 163 2.60 18.22 0.33
C LEU A 163 2.48 17.23 -0.83
N SER A 164 3.58 16.99 -1.56
CA SER A 164 3.60 16.00 -2.64
C SER A 164 3.39 14.57 -2.14
N TRP A 165 3.98 14.20 -0.99
CA TRP A 165 3.77 12.86 -0.42
C TRP A 165 2.35 12.64 0.09
N ILE A 166 1.76 13.67 0.70
CA ILE A 166 0.35 13.66 1.11
C ILE A 166 -0.53 13.52 -0.13
N ALA A 167 -0.27 14.25 -1.21
CA ALA A 167 -1.01 14.11 -2.46
C ALA A 167 -0.89 12.69 -3.05
N ILE A 168 0.32 12.10 -3.06
CA ILE A 168 0.55 10.72 -3.52
C ILE A 168 -0.25 9.73 -2.66
N ALA A 169 -0.29 9.93 -1.34
CA ALA A 169 -1.06 9.10 -0.43
C ALA A 169 -2.56 9.15 -0.72
N VAL A 170 -3.09 10.37 -0.86
CA VAL A 170 -4.49 10.61 -1.17
C VAL A 170 -4.85 9.99 -2.52
N ILE A 171 -4.02 10.18 -3.54
CA ILE A 171 -4.21 9.53 -4.85
C ILE A 171 -4.19 8.01 -4.71
N GLY A 172 -3.25 7.44 -3.96
CA GLY A 172 -3.18 6.00 -3.71
C GLY A 172 -4.44 5.48 -3.03
N VAL A 173 -4.89 6.14 -1.96
CA VAL A 173 -6.15 5.84 -1.26
C VAL A 173 -7.33 5.90 -2.24
N VAL A 174 -7.49 6.98 -3.00
CA VAL A 174 -8.58 7.12 -3.98
C VAL A 174 -8.55 5.99 -5.01
N LEU A 175 -7.37 5.65 -5.56
CA LEU A 175 -7.23 4.57 -6.54
C LEU A 175 -7.64 3.21 -5.96
N ILE A 176 -7.24 2.87 -4.74
CA ILE A 176 -7.67 1.59 -4.15
C ILE A 176 -9.14 1.60 -3.77
N PHE A 177 -9.64 2.64 -3.11
CA PHE A 177 -11.05 2.67 -2.70
C PHE A 177 -12.02 2.77 -3.88
N SER A 178 -11.58 3.37 -4.99
CA SER A 178 -12.31 3.33 -6.24
C SER A 178 -12.32 1.94 -6.89
N SER A 179 -11.42 1.01 -6.52
CA SER A 179 -11.52 -0.38 -7.01
C SER A 179 -12.65 -1.16 -6.31
N THR A 180 -13.04 -0.76 -5.10
CA THR A 180 -14.08 -1.45 -4.31
C THR A 180 -15.47 -0.86 -4.49
N GLY A 181 -15.59 0.34 -5.05
CA GLY A 181 -16.87 1.04 -5.18
C GLY A 181 -17.29 1.82 -3.94
N LEU A 182 -16.47 1.86 -2.90
CA LEU A 182 -16.82 2.53 -1.64
C LEU A 182 -16.99 4.05 -1.81
N LEU A 183 -16.31 4.63 -2.81
CA LEU A 183 -16.41 6.06 -3.12
C LEU A 183 -17.65 6.41 -3.97
N GLY A 184 -18.57 5.46 -4.16
CA GLY A 184 -19.73 5.61 -5.04
C GLY A 184 -19.42 5.37 -6.53
N PHE A 185 -18.15 5.17 -6.88
CA PHE A 185 -17.72 4.79 -8.23
C PHE A 185 -16.65 3.70 -8.20
N GLN A 186 -16.61 2.93 -9.29
CA GLN A 186 -15.71 1.82 -9.56
C GLN A 186 -14.82 2.12 -10.77
N LEU A 187 -13.52 1.88 -10.67
CA LEU A 187 -12.61 1.92 -11.82
C LEU A 187 -12.43 0.51 -12.38
N SER A 188 -12.79 0.31 -13.65
CA SER A 188 -12.59 -0.97 -14.37
C SER A 188 -11.74 -0.76 -15.61
N VAL A 189 -10.73 -1.60 -15.80
CA VAL A 189 -9.87 -1.55 -16.99
C VAL A 189 -10.52 -2.33 -18.13
N ILE A 190 -10.61 -1.72 -19.31
CA ILE A 190 -11.13 -2.38 -20.51
C ILE A 190 -10.07 -3.35 -21.04
N ALA A 191 -10.36 -4.65 -20.94
CA ALA A 191 -9.45 -5.72 -21.33
C ALA A 191 -9.77 -6.36 -22.69
N SER A 192 -10.96 -6.08 -23.25
CA SER A 192 -11.43 -6.65 -24.52
C SER A 192 -11.80 -5.55 -25.52
N GLY A 193 -11.78 -5.88 -26.81
CA GLY A 193 -12.17 -4.98 -27.90
C GLY A 193 -13.66 -5.01 -28.26
N SER A 194 -14.52 -5.64 -27.45
CA SER A 194 -15.95 -5.85 -27.79
C SER A 194 -16.76 -4.56 -27.83
N MET A 195 -16.27 -3.49 -27.22
CA MET A 195 -16.92 -2.18 -27.17
C MET A 195 -16.33 -1.16 -28.14
N ARG A 196 -15.48 -1.59 -29.08
CA ARG A 196 -15.00 -0.70 -30.14
C ARG A 196 -16.13 -0.26 -31.07
N PRO A 197 -16.13 0.99 -31.57
CA PRO A 197 -15.12 2.04 -31.36
C PRO A 197 -15.33 2.89 -30.08
N THR A 198 -16.38 2.63 -29.31
CA THR A 198 -16.74 3.46 -28.15
C THR A 198 -15.75 3.37 -26.99
N LEU A 199 -15.22 2.16 -26.72
CA LEU A 199 -14.21 1.90 -25.70
C LEU A 199 -13.05 1.12 -26.31
N ASP A 200 -11.83 1.55 -25.99
CA ASP A 200 -10.62 0.88 -26.43
C ASP A 200 -9.95 0.07 -25.31
N VAL A 201 -9.20 -0.96 -25.73
CA VAL A 201 -8.40 -1.77 -24.80
C VAL A 201 -7.37 -0.88 -24.12
N GLY A 202 -7.34 -0.96 -22.78
CA GLY A 202 -6.49 -0.15 -21.92
C GLY A 202 -7.09 1.20 -21.52
N ASP A 203 -8.35 1.46 -21.82
CA ASP A 203 -9.10 2.56 -21.20
C ASP A 203 -9.50 2.18 -19.77
N ILE A 204 -9.66 3.20 -18.91
CA ILE A 204 -10.28 3.05 -17.59
C ILE A 204 -11.72 3.55 -17.68
N ALA A 205 -12.67 2.65 -17.43
CA ALA A 205 -14.08 2.96 -17.27
C ALA A 205 -14.38 3.37 -15.82
N VAL A 206 -15.06 4.50 -15.65
CA VAL A 206 -15.58 4.94 -14.34
C VAL A 206 -17.06 4.61 -14.25
N ILE A 207 -17.39 3.76 -13.30
CA ILE A 207 -18.66 3.04 -13.24
C ILE A 207 -19.36 3.38 -11.94
N VAL A 208 -20.62 3.81 -11.99
CA VAL A 208 -21.41 4.15 -10.81
C VAL A 208 -22.52 3.13 -10.64
N GLN A 209 -22.70 2.64 -9.42
CA GLN A 209 -23.77 1.70 -9.11
C GLN A 209 -25.12 2.42 -9.11
N ILE A 210 -26.04 2.00 -9.98
CA ILE A 210 -27.38 2.57 -10.10
C ILE A 210 -28.48 1.52 -9.92
N HIS A 211 -29.67 1.99 -9.53
CA HIS A 211 -30.85 1.13 -9.46
C HIS A 211 -31.30 0.71 -10.87
N PRO A 212 -31.77 -0.54 -11.08
CA PRO A 212 -32.13 -1.05 -12.41
C PRO A 212 -33.16 -0.19 -13.15
N GLU A 213 -34.07 0.44 -12.42
CA GLU A 213 -35.11 1.32 -12.98
C GLU A 213 -34.56 2.61 -13.61
N LYS A 214 -33.33 3.00 -13.27
CA LYS A 214 -32.67 4.17 -13.85
C LYS A 214 -31.89 3.83 -15.13
N ILE A 215 -31.78 2.54 -15.48
CA ILE A 215 -31.11 2.08 -16.68
C ILE A 215 -32.01 2.33 -17.88
N ARG A 216 -31.42 2.85 -18.97
CA ARG A 216 -32.12 3.10 -20.23
C ARG A 216 -31.46 2.33 -21.36
N VAL A 217 -32.25 2.04 -22.40
CA VAL A 217 -31.70 1.53 -23.67
C VAL A 217 -30.68 2.54 -24.19
N GLY A 218 -29.52 2.04 -24.61
CA GLY A 218 -28.36 2.84 -25.02
C GLY A 218 -27.30 3.06 -23.95
N ASP A 219 -27.62 2.85 -22.66
CA ASP A 219 -26.64 2.92 -21.57
C ASP A 219 -25.58 1.82 -21.71
N ILE A 220 -24.34 2.11 -21.32
CA ILE A 220 -23.28 1.11 -21.19
C ILE A 220 -23.22 0.66 -19.74
N ILE A 221 -23.40 -0.63 -19.50
CA ILE A 221 -23.46 -1.20 -18.16
C ILE A 221 -22.38 -2.26 -17.95
N GLN A 222 -21.95 -2.37 -16.70
CA GLN A 222 -21.10 -3.42 -16.18
C GLN A 222 -21.94 -4.41 -15.39
N TYR A 223 -21.86 -5.69 -15.75
CA TYR A 223 -22.55 -6.77 -15.05
C TYR A 223 -21.69 -8.03 -14.97
N TRP A 224 -22.07 -8.92 -14.06
CA TRP A 224 -21.42 -10.22 -13.89
C TRP A 224 -22.31 -11.32 -14.46
N ARG A 225 -21.72 -12.20 -15.26
CA ARG A 225 -22.37 -13.42 -15.73
C ARG A 225 -21.85 -14.59 -14.91
N GLN A 226 -22.74 -15.50 -14.51
CA GLN A 226 -22.33 -16.71 -13.80
C GLN A 226 -21.33 -17.51 -14.64
N GLY A 227 -20.19 -17.87 -14.03
CA GLY A 227 -19.12 -18.63 -14.66
C GLY A 227 -18.02 -17.79 -15.31
N ASP A 228 -18.23 -16.48 -15.50
CA ASP A 228 -17.20 -15.63 -16.10
C ASP A 228 -16.21 -15.12 -15.04
N PRO A 229 -14.89 -15.14 -15.32
CA PRO A 229 -13.86 -14.72 -14.37
C PRO A 229 -13.74 -13.20 -14.21
N ALA A 230 -14.43 -12.43 -15.05
CA ALA A 230 -14.33 -10.98 -15.13
C ALA A 230 -15.70 -10.35 -15.46
N PRO A 231 -15.94 -9.09 -15.05
CA PRO A 231 -17.18 -8.41 -15.38
C PRO A 231 -17.24 -8.04 -16.87
N ILE A 232 -18.43 -8.08 -17.44
CA ILE A 232 -18.70 -7.70 -18.83
C ILE A 232 -19.20 -6.26 -18.86
N ILE A 233 -18.69 -5.45 -19.80
CA ILE A 233 -19.13 -4.07 -20.03
C ILE A 233 -19.70 -3.98 -21.44
N HIS A 234 -21.02 -3.87 -21.59
CA HIS A 234 -21.71 -3.82 -22.88
C HIS A 234 -22.86 -2.81 -22.89
N ARG A 235 -23.34 -2.45 -24.09
CA ARG A 235 -24.44 -1.51 -24.27
C ARG A 235 -25.78 -2.21 -24.14
N VAL A 236 -26.70 -1.61 -23.40
CA VAL A 236 -28.09 -2.06 -23.29
C VAL A 236 -28.81 -1.82 -24.60
N ILE A 237 -29.35 -2.88 -25.20
CA ILE A 237 -30.16 -2.80 -26.42
C ILE A 237 -31.65 -3.00 -26.15
N GLU A 238 -32.00 -3.69 -25.06
CA GLU A 238 -33.37 -4.00 -24.71
C GLU A 238 -33.54 -4.15 -23.19
N ILE A 239 -34.67 -3.68 -22.67
CA ILE A 239 -35.07 -3.84 -21.27
C ILE A 239 -36.52 -4.30 -21.27
N TYR A 240 -36.80 -5.41 -20.60
CA TYR A 240 -38.16 -5.92 -20.47
C TYR A 240 -38.39 -6.47 -19.05
N LYS A 241 -39.66 -6.53 -18.63
CA LYS A 241 -40.03 -7.03 -17.30
C LYS A 241 -40.92 -8.27 -17.42
N VAL A 242 -40.60 -9.32 -16.68
CA VAL A 242 -41.41 -10.55 -16.59
C VAL A 242 -41.66 -10.85 -15.12
N GLY A 243 -42.92 -10.93 -14.71
CA GLY A 243 -43.28 -11.24 -13.32
C GLY A 243 -42.72 -10.26 -12.28
N GLY A 244 -42.56 -8.98 -12.64
CA GLY A 244 -41.96 -7.96 -11.77
C GLY A 244 -40.42 -7.93 -11.77
N VAL A 245 -39.76 -8.88 -12.44
CA VAL A 245 -38.30 -8.95 -12.55
C VAL A 245 -37.83 -8.25 -13.82
N THR A 246 -36.76 -7.45 -13.72
CA THR A 246 -36.17 -6.74 -14.86
C THR A 246 -35.10 -7.59 -15.54
N TYR A 247 -35.25 -7.77 -16.84
CA TYR A 247 -34.28 -8.42 -17.71
C TYR A 247 -33.66 -7.39 -18.65
N ILE A 248 -32.35 -7.51 -18.84
CA ILE A 248 -31.59 -6.61 -19.70
C ILE A 248 -30.84 -7.44 -20.73
N THR A 249 -31.04 -7.12 -22.00
CA THR A 249 -30.25 -7.65 -23.11
C THR A 249 -29.19 -6.62 -23.47
N THR A 250 -27.92 -7.04 -23.44
CA THR A 250 -26.78 -6.20 -23.82
C THR A 250 -26.16 -6.66 -25.12
N LYS A 251 -25.35 -5.80 -25.73
CA LYS A 251 -24.52 -6.12 -26.89
C LYS A 251 -23.25 -5.31 -26.84
N GLY A 252 -22.11 -5.94 -27.12
CA GLY A 252 -20.87 -5.23 -27.38
C GLY A 252 -20.96 -4.46 -28.70
N ASP A 253 -20.54 -3.20 -28.74
CA ASP A 253 -20.65 -2.34 -29.93
C ASP A 253 -19.98 -2.96 -31.17
N ALA A 254 -18.91 -3.74 -30.99
CA ALA A 254 -18.21 -4.46 -32.04
C ALA A 254 -18.72 -5.90 -32.28
N ASN A 255 -19.61 -6.42 -31.43
CA ASN A 255 -20.11 -7.79 -31.53
C ASN A 255 -21.20 -7.88 -32.62
N THR A 256 -21.31 -9.03 -33.28
CA THR A 256 -22.35 -9.27 -34.28
C THR A 256 -23.69 -9.63 -33.64
N ALA A 257 -23.67 -10.49 -32.62
CA ALA A 257 -24.86 -10.98 -31.93
C ALA A 257 -25.05 -10.31 -30.54
N PRO A 258 -26.31 -10.16 -30.09
CA PRO A 258 -26.62 -9.81 -28.70
C PRO A 258 -26.14 -10.85 -27.70
N ASP A 259 -25.91 -10.40 -26.46
CA ASP A 259 -25.71 -11.28 -25.32
C ASP A 259 -27.01 -11.97 -24.90
N LYS A 260 -26.87 -13.08 -24.15
CA LYS A 260 -28.00 -13.68 -23.44
C LYS A 260 -28.57 -12.67 -22.43
N PRO A 261 -29.91 -12.53 -22.33
CA PRO A 261 -30.54 -11.65 -21.36
C PRO A 261 -30.09 -11.98 -19.93
N VAL A 262 -29.84 -10.94 -19.14
CA VAL A 262 -29.40 -11.06 -17.76
C VAL A 262 -30.50 -10.56 -16.83
N MET A 263 -30.81 -11.39 -15.84
CA MET A 263 -31.72 -11.03 -14.76
C MET A 263 -31.03 -10.06 -13.80
N VAL A 264 -31.66 -8.91 -13.53
CA VAL A 264 -31.09 -7.89 -12.65
C VAL A 264 -31.89 -7.83 -11.35
N THR A 265 -31.27 -8.29 -10.26
CA THR A 265 -31.86 -8.34 -8.91
C THR A 265 -31.25 -7.35 -7.92
N GLY A 266 -30.18 -6.64 -8.31
CA GLY A 266 -29.47 -5.67 -7.46
C GLY A 266 -29.05 -4.43 -8.22
N THR A 267 -28.06 -3.69 -7.72
CA THR A 267 -27.49 -2.55 -8.44
C THR A 267 -26.68 -3.02 -9.64
N VAL A 268 -26.69 -2.21 -10.70
CA VAL A 268 -25.89 -2.43 -11.90
C VAL A 268 -24.92 -1.27 -12.05
N GLY A 269 -23.68 -1.57 -12.44
CA GLY A 269 -22.72 -0.53 -12.75
C GLY A 269 -23.08 0.14 -14.07
N LYS A 270 -23.25 1.47 -14.08
CA LYS A 270 -23.39 2.27 -15.30
C LYS A 270 -22.09 3.02 -15.57
N LEU A 271 -21.61 2.95 -16.80
CA LEU A 271 -20.51 3.77 -17.27
C LEU A 271 -20.91 5.25 -17.25
N VAL A 272 -20.12 6.09 -16.58
CA VAL A 272 -20.33 7.54 -16.54
C VAL A 272 -19.35 8.25 -17.45
N PHE A 273 -18.06 7.88 -17.38
CA PHE A 273 -17.03 8.42 -18.25
C PHE A 273 -15.83 7.47 -18.37
N THR A 274 -14.93 7.77 -19.29
CA THR A 274 -13.74 6.98 -19.58
C THR A 274 -12.49 7.82 -19.53
N ILE A 275 -11.38 7.20 -19.13
CA ILE A 275 -10.06 7.82 -19.16
C ILE A 275 -9.21 7.01 -20.15
N PRO A 276 -8.92 7.57 -21.34
CA PRO A 276 -8.29 6.81 -22.40
C PRO A 276 -6.85 6.43 -22.07
N LYS A 277 -6.43 5.24 -22.49
CA LYS A 277 -5.04 4.70 -22.42
C LYS A 277 -4.42 4.52 -21.03
N LEU A 278 -5.03 5.02 -19.95
CA LEU A 278 -4.45 5.02 -18.61
C LEU A 278 -4.39 3.61 -17.99
N GLY A 279 -5.27 2.71 -18.44
CA GLY A 279 -5.31 1.31 -18.02
C GLY A 279 -4.08 0.52 -18.45
N TRP A 280 -3.37 0.91 -19.51
CA TRP A 280 -2.12 0.24 -19.92
C TRP A 280 -1.05 0.24 -18.82
N ILE A 281 -0.97 1.29 -18.01
CA ILE A 281 -0.04 1.35 -16.87
C ILE A 281 -0.31 0.18 -15.91
N THR A 282 -1.59 -0.04 -15.59
CA THR A 282 -1.99 -1.11 -14.67
C THR A 282 -1.77 -2.51 -15.28
N ILE A 283 -1.98 -2.67 -16.59
CA ILE A 283 -1.75 -3.93 -17.31
C ILE A 283 -0.25 -4.28 -17.29
N TYR A 284 0.62 -3.34 -17.64
CA TYR A 284 2.07 -3.56 -17.61
C TYR A 284 2.57 -3.88 -16.21
N LEU A 285 2.09 -3.14 -15.20
CA LEU A 285 2.49 -3.36 -13.82
C LEU A 285 2.04 -4.75 -13.33
N LYS A 286 0.80 -5.16 -13.63
CA LYS A 286 0.29 -6.50 -13.30
C LYS A 286 1.13 -7.60 -13.94
N ASN A 287 1.44 -7.46 -15.23
CA ASN A 287 2.26 -8.42 -15.97
C ASN A 287 3.68 -8.51 -15.39
N PHE A 288 4.29 -7.36 -15.07
CA PHE A 288 5.61 -7.31 -14.44
C PHE A 288 5.63 -8.02 -13.08
N ILE A 289 4.65 -7.72 -12.21
CA ILE A 289 4.55 -8.36 -10.89
C ILE A 289 4.32 -9.86 -11.03
N ALA A 290 3.41 -10.28 -11.93
CA ALA A 290 3.14 -11.70 -12.16
C ALA A 290 4.38 -12.45 -12.67
N GLN A 291 5.13 -11.86 -13.61
CA GLN A 291 6.38 -12.42 -14.11
C GLN A 291 7.45 -12.49 -13.01
N ALA A 292 7.66 -11.41 -12.27
CA ALA A 292 8.62 -11.38 -11.17
C ALA A 292 8.29 -12.45 -10.11
N TRP A 293 7.01 -12.58 -9.77
CA TRP A 293 6.53 -13.59 -8.83
C TRP A 293 6.73 -15.02 -9.33
N ALA A 294 6.39 -15.27 -10.61
CA ALA A 294 6.62 -16.56 -11.25
C ALA A 294 8.11 -16.91 -11.33
N SER A 295 8.99 -15.93 -11.58
CA SER A 295 10.44 -16.14 -11.55
C SER A 295 10.97 -16.49 -10.16
N ILE A 296 10.43 -15.87 -9.10
CA ILE A 296 10.84 -16.14 -7.72
C ILE A 296 10.40 -17.54 -7.27
N ILE A 297 9.16 -17.93 -7.56
CA ILE A 297 8.61 -19.23 -7.13
C ILE A 297 9.10 -20.37 -8.03
N GLY A 298 9.17 -20.14 -9.34
CA GLY A 298 9.53 -21.16 -10.33
C GLY A 298 11.01 -21.53 -10.32
N ASN A 299 11.87 -20.73 -9.68
CA ASN A 299 13.30 -20.98 -9.64
C ASN A 299 13.84 -20.90 -8.21
N ILE A 300 13.79 -22.03 -7.50
CA ILE A 300 14.30 -22.16 -6.13
C ILE A 300 15.79 -21.80 -6.04
N GLN A 301 16.56 -21.99 -7.12
CA GLN A 301 17.97 -21.59 -7.18
C GLN A 301 18.11 -20.06 -7.20
N ALA A 302 17.21 -19.34 -7.89
CA ALA A 302 17.21 -17.87 -7.88
C ALA A 302 16.94 -17.31 -6.48
N LEU A 303 16.04 -17.94 -5.71
CA LEU A 303 15.80 -17.57 -4.31
C LEU A 303 17.07 -17.75 -3.45
N TYR A 304 17.77 -18.88 -3.59
CA TYR A 304 19.04 -19.11 -2.87
C TYR A 304 20.14 -18.16 -3.32
N VAL A 305 20.21 -17.78 -4.59
CA VAL A 305 21.16 -16.79 -5.10
C VAL A 305 20.86 -15.40 -4.53
N ILE A 306 19.59 -14.98 -4.48
CA ILE A 306 19.20 -13.69 -3.89
C ILE A 306 19.53 -13.66 -2.39
N LEU A 307 19.18 -14.72 -1.65
CA LEU A 307 19.54 -14.86 -0.24
C LEU A 307 21.06 -14.87 -0.05
N GLY A 308 21.80 -15.57 -0.90
CA GLY A 308 23.26 -15.61 -0.90
C GLY A 308 23.87 -14.23 -1.16
N ILE A 309 23.37 -13.48 -2.14
CA ILE A 309 23.81 -12.10 -2.42
C ILE A 309 23.52 -11.19 -1.23
N ILE A 310 22.36 -11.30 -0.59
CA ILE A 310 22.01 -10.52 0.60
C ILE A 310 22.94 -10.87 1.78
N LEU A 311 23.24 -12.15 1.99
CA LEU A 311 24.15 -12.60 3.04
C LEU A 311 25.59 -12.17 2.77
N ILE A 312 26.08 -12.30 1.54
CA ILE A 312 27.44 -11.89 1.16
C ILE A 312 27.57 -10.37 1.20
N SER A 313 26.58 -9.61 0.72
CA SER A 313 26.61 -8.14 0.74
C SER A 313 26.51 -7.59 2.17
N SER A 314 25.70 -8.21 3.03
CA SER A 314 25.63 -7.86 4.45
C SER A 314 26.92 -8.23 5.19
N ALA A 315 27.49 -9.43 4.96
CA ALA A 315 28.77 -9.84 5.51
C ALA A 315 29.93 -8.94 5.04
N TYR A 316 29.98 -8.60 3.75
CA TYR A 316 30.95 -7.66 3.18
C TYR A 316 30.74 -6.26 3.74
N GLY A 317 29.51 -5.80 3.90
CA GLY A 317 29.18 -4.53 4.54
C GLY A 317 29.65 -4.49 6.00
N ILE A 318 29.42 -5.56 6.76
CA ILE A 318 29.88 -5.71 8.15
C ILE A 318 31.42 -5.75 8.21
N HIS A 319 32.06 -6.53 7.34
CA HIS A 319 33.51 -6.66 7.27
C HIS A 319 34.17 -5.33 6.89
N ARG A 320 33.72 -4.71 5.79
CA ARG A 320 34.19 -3.40 5.34
C ARG A 320 33.93 -2.33 6.39
N TYR A 321 32.83 -2.41 7.13
CA TYR A 321 32.56 -1.47 8.21
C TYR A 321 33.49 -1.69 9.42
N ARG A 322 33.69 -2.94 9.87
CA ARG A 322 34.61 -3.26 10.98
C ARG A 322 36.05 -2.89 10.62
N ASN A 323 36.43 -3.07 9.35
CA ASN A 323 37.76 -2.77 8.82
C ASN A 323 37.86 -1.39 8.15
N GLN A 324 36.89 -0.48 8.34
CA GLN A 324 37.14 0.92 8.00
C GLN A 324 38.26 1.40 8.92
N PRO A 325 39.43 1.76 8.37
CA PRO A 325 40.55 2.11 9.20
C PRO A 325 40.16 3.35 10.00
N PHE A 326 40.57 3.38 11.27
CA PHE A 326 40.69 4.57 12.13
C PHE A 326 41.64 5.63 11.54
N ARG A 327 41.56 5.91 10.23
CA ARG A 327 42.42 6.83 9.47
C ARG A 327 42.25 8.29 9.88
N LYS A 328 41.22 8.64 10.67
CA LYS A 328 41.09 9.98 11.27
C LYS A 328 41.77 10.15 12.63
N LEU A 329 42.19 9.06 13.31
CA LEU A 329 42.92 9.18 14.58
C LEU A 329 44.45 9.17 14.38
N ARG A 330 44.96 8.52 13.33
CA ARG A 330 46.41 8.42 13.07
C ARG A 330 47.03 9.66 12.42
N ARG A 331 46.23 10.62 11.93
CA ARG A 331 46.71 11.91 11.39
C ARG A 331 46.78 13.04 12.44
N ARG A 332 46.39 12.77 13.70
CA ARG A 332 46.56 13.71 14.83
C ARG A 332 47.64 13.28 15.82
N LEU A 333 48.35 12.18 15.53
CA LEU A 333 49.43 11.62 16.35
C LEU A 333 50.70 11.41 15.51
N LYS A 334 50.92 12.23 14.49
CA LYS A 334 52.20 12.36 13.81
C LYS A 334 52.51 13.84 13.66
#